data_AF-A0A7C4SXM4-F1
#
_entry.id   AF-A0A7C4SXM4-F1
#
_cell.length_a   1.000
_cell.length_b   1.000
_cell.length_c   1.000
_cell.angle_alpha   90.00
_cell.angle_beta   90.00
_cell.angle_gamma   90.00
#
_symmetry.space_group_name_H-M   'P 1'
#
loop_
_entity.id
_entity.type
_entity.pdbx_description
1 polymer ?
#
loop_
_entity_poly.entity_id
_entity_poly.type
_entity_poly.pdbx_seq_one_letter_code
_entity_poly.pdbx_strand_id
1 'polypeptide(L)'
;MKRELYLYNKMVFLISFFALFFTSCSMVFTSSVNGRVIDKELGDNGTVQGVSNARVYLYTEKKAWEADLAAFIDGDETTLPDAAGKARYNYFQSTITNASGNFQFSGIIWHTYFSQFGKTADRCEVFLLVYHPDYGLAKNETPYFVVSDVTTELPVLEIEDIWNEGTVFGKVLNWKDNSPLANTTVAVYVPEQWTYTAQGAVQDSSLVFPKRATYTTTTDAQGNWSLTIRYKKMPGHSDTVNKTKVLITWPGEDWRAEDPGAGSPLGTSINGGIVSGDRDINKNGRTALQGDNNDWYLLSPEISASDNPVDTGTVIIQRWRFRAVVSGRVVNNSTGAGLSGAQITLTVPSGGSNSYTVTSQPRETQAGLEEGFFNFGEIVWEISDISISADQKTGKVPCDWQFVLAGYITFTGAPSSLMPDQNTFIVIRAAP
;
A
#
# COMPACT_ATOMS: atom_id res chain seq x y z
N MET A 1 -34.53 54.03 -70.17
CA MET A 1 -33.07 53.85 -70.05
C MET A 1 -32.40 54.68 -68.93
N LYS A 2 -32.78 55.95 -68.66
CA LYS A 2 -32.17 56.75 -67.57
C LYS A 2 -32.56 56.38 -66.12
N ARG A 3 -33.66 55.65 -65.89
CA ARG A 3 -34.13 55.27 -64.54
C ARG A 3 -33.44 54.02 -63.97
N GLU A 4 -32.97 53.11 -64.83
CA GLU A 4 -32.30 51.88 -64.39
C GLU A 4 -30.82 52.09 -64.04
N LEU A 5 -30.16 53.06 -64.69
CA LEU A 5 -28.78 53.44 -64.36
C LEU A 5 -28.65 54.07 -62.95
N TYR A 6 -29.72 54.71 -62.46
CA TYR A 6 -29.71 55.38 -61.14
C TYR A 6 -29.92 54.40 -59.97
N LEU A 7 -30.67 53.33 -60.20
CA LEU A 7 -30.86 52.25 -59.22
C LEU A 7 -29.61 51.36 -59.11
N TYR A 8 -28.95 51.09 -60.24
CA TYR A 8 -27.70 50.33 -60.26
C TYR A 8 -26.58 51.05 -59.49
N ASN A 9 -26.43 52.37 -59.67
CA ASN A 9 -25.43 53.14 -58.92
C ASN A 9 -25.72 53.23 -57.41
N LYS A 10 -26.99 53.26 -56.98
CA LYS A 10 -27.33 53.22 -55.54
C LYS A 10 -27.09 51.84 -54.93
N MET A 11 -27.35 50.77 -55.67
CA MET A 11 -27.14 49.40 -55.21
C MET A 11 -25.65 49.05 -55.14
N VAL A 12 -24.84 49.51 -56.11
CA VAL A 12 -23.37 49.38 -56.09
C VAL A 12 -22.76 50.21 -54.95
N PHE A 13 -23.27 51.41 -54.65
CA PHE A 13 -22.83 52.19 -53.49
C PHE A 13 -23.21 51.51 -52.16
N LEU A 14 -24.41 50.93 -52.04
CA LEU A 14 -24.86 50.24 -50.83
C LEU A 14 -24.05 48.95 -50.58
N ILE A 15 -23.76 48.19 -51.63
CA ILE A 15 -22.93 46.97 -51.57
C ILE A 15 -21.47 47.32 -51.28
N SER A 16 -20.95 48.41 -51.84
CA SER A 16 -19.58 48.89 -51.55
C SER A 16 -19.46 49.45 -50.12
N PHE A 17 -20.50 50.10 -49.60
CA PHE A 17 -20.56 50.57 -48.21
C PHE A 17 -20.67 49.39 -47.22
N PHE A 18 -21.42 48.34 -47.55
CA PHE A 18 -21.45 47.10 -46.77
C PHE A 18 -20.11 46.33 -46.84
N ALA A 19 -19.46 46.27 -48.02
CA ALA A 19 -18.17 45.60 -48.18
C ALA A 19 -17.02 46.29 -47.43
N LEU A 20 -17.06 47.62 -47.28
CA LEU A 20 -16.13 48.40 -46.45
C LEU A 20 -16.37 48.23 -44.93
N PHE A 21 -17.58 47.85 -44.51
CA PHE A 21 -17.86 47.49 -43.11
C PHE A 21 -17.32 46.10 -42.72
N PHE A 22 -17.00 45.24 -43.70
CA PHE A 22 -16.44 43.90 -43.47
C PHE A 22 -14.91 43.84 -43.58
N THR A 23 -14.22 44.95 -43.81
CA THR A 23 -12.77 45.03 -43.52
C THR A 23 -12.57 45.25 -42.03
N SER A 24 -12.97 44.27 -41.22
CA SER A 24 -12.68 44.24 -39.78
C SER A 24 -11.18 44.01 -39.61
N CYS A 25 -10.43 45.08 -39.34
CA CYS A 25 -9.04 44.99 -38.91
C CYS A 25 -9.00 44.23 -37.57
N SER A 26 -8.69 42.93 -37.59
CA SER A 26 -8.37 42.22 -36.36
C SER A 26 -7.07 42.78 -35.79
N MET A 27 -7.08 43.14 -34.51
CA MET A 27 -5.85 43.48 -33.79
C MET A 27 -5.29 42.22 -33.14
N VAL A 28 -3.96 42.09 -33.18
CA VAL A 28 -3.22 40.99 -32.55
C VAL A 28 -2.52 41.55 -31.34
N PHE A 29 -2.74 40.94 -30.18
CA PHE A 29 -2.10 41.28 -28.91
C PHE A 29 -1.21 40.14 -28.45
N THR A 30 -0.16 40.46 -27.71
CA THR A 30 0.78 39.47 -27.16
C THR A 30 1.12 39.79 -25.71
N SER A 31 1.23 38.79 -24.85
CA SER A 31 1.74 38.98 -23.48
C SER A 31 2.59 37.80 -23.02
N SER A 32 3.42 38.02 -22.00
CA SER A 32 4.11 36.97 -21.25
C SER A 32 3.80 37.14 -19.77
N VAL A 33 3.41 36.05 -19.12
CA VAL A 33 2.95 36.08 -17.73
C VAL A 33 3.74 35.06 -16.92
N ASN A 34 4.09 35.46 -15.71
CA ASN A 34 4.58 34.56 -14.68
C ASN A 34 3.43 34.18 -13.76
N GLY A 35 3.54 33.04 -13.10
CA GLY A 35 2.62 32.66 -12.03
C GLY A 35 3.30 31.75 -11.04
N ARG A 36 2.58 31.44 -9.97
CA ARG A 36 3.06 30.58 -8.90
C ARG A 36 1.94 29.67 -8.41
N VAL A 37 2.28 28.41 -8.19
CA VAL A 37 1.42 27.40 -7.58
C VAL A 37 1.95 27.12 -6.17
N ILE A 38 1.11 27.24 -5.15
CA ILE A 38 1.48 26.96 -3.77
C ILE A 38 0.54 25.93 -3.15
N ASP A 39 1.07 25.24 -2.15
CA ASP A 39 0.31 24.37 -1.26
C ASP A 39 -0.58 25.22 -0.35
N LYS A 40 -1.89 25.02 -0.45
CA LYS A 40 -2.87 25.78 0.33
C LYS A 40 -2.78 25.48 1.83
N GLU A 41 -2.60 24.22 2.19
CA GLU A 41 -2.69 23.73 3.57
C GLU A 41 -1.48 24.16 4.39
N LEU A 42 -0.29 24.14 3.77
CA LEU A 42 0.89 24.73 4.37
C LEU A 42 0.74 26.25 4.52
N GLY A 43 0.12 26.91 3.53
CA GLY A 43 -0.19 28.34 3.56
C GLY A 43 -1.08 28.71 4.76
N ASP A 44 -2.14 27.94 5.00
CA ASP A 44 -3.04 28.10 6.15
C ASP A 44 -2.32 27.90 7.50
N ASN A 45 -1.26 27.08 7.52
CA ASN A 45 -0.37 26.89 8.66
C ASN A 45 0.77 27.94 8.74
N GLY A 46 0.72 28.99 7.91
CA GLY A 46 1.69 30.09 7.90
C GLY A 46 2.98 29.81 7.13
N THR A 47 3.07 28.70 6.40
CA THR A 47 4.23 28.29 5.61
C THR A 47 3.93 28.36 4.11
N VAL A 48 4.54 29.30 3.39
CA VAL A 48 4.36 29.38 1.93
C VAL A 48 5.32 28.43 1.22
N GLN A 49 4.82 27.27 0.81
CA GLN A 49 5.56 26.29 0.02
C GLN A 49 5.05 26.24 -1.42
N GLY A 50 5.97 26.34 -2.39
CA GLY A 50 5.61 26.18 -3.79
C GLY A 50 5.51 24.71 -4.19
N VAL A 51 4.55 24.38 -5.06
CA VAL A 51 4.40 23.02 -5.57
C VAL A 51 5.31 22.83 -6.77
N SER A 52 6.35 22.00 -6.62
CA SER A 52 7.32 21.72 -7.68
C SER A 52 6.82 20.70 -8.70
N ASN A 53 7.29 20.77 -9.94
CA ASN A 53 6.99 19.79 -11.00
C ASN A 53 5.49 19.62 -11.33
N ALA A 54 4.65 20.60 -10.98
CA ALA A 54 3.25 20.63 -11.38
C ALA A 54 3.15 21.02 -12.85
N ARG A 55 2.33 20.29 -13.61
CA ARG A 55 2.05 20.59 -15.02
C ARG A 55 0.97 21.65 -15.07
N VAL A 56 1.25 22.79 -15.68
CA VAL A 56 0.33 23.93 -15.80
C VAL A 56 -0.11 24.06 -17.25
N TYR A 57 -1.42 24.09 -17.49
CA TYR A 57 -2.04 24.20 -18.80
C TYR A 57 -2.80 25.52 -18.89
N LEU A 58 -2.48 26.34 -19.88
CA LEU A 58 -3.14 27.61 -20.14
C LEU A 58 -4.12 27.48 -21.29
N TYR A 59 -5.35 27.92 -21.06
CA TYR A 59 -6.44 27.94 -22.02
C TYR A 59 -6.90 29.37 -22.25
N THR A 60 -7.21 29.69 -23.51
CA THR A 60 -7.83 30.96 -23.91
C THR A 60 -9.34 30.80 -24.16
N GLU A 61 -9.86 29.58 -24.09
CA GLU A 61 -11.27 29.25 -24.28
C GLU A 61 -11.81 28.44 -23.10
N LYS A 62 -12.85 28.97 -22.45
CA LYS A 62 -13.51 28.31 -21.31
C LYS A 62 -14.03 26.91 -21.67
N LYS A 63 -14.59 26.74 -22.86
CA LYS A 63 -15.17 25.45 -23.31
C LYS A 63 -14.09 24.35 -23.40
N ALA A 64 -12.90 24.70 -23.87
CA ALA A 64 -11.77 23.78 -23.97
C ALA A 64 -11.25 23.37 -22.58
N TRP A 65 -11.16 24.34 -21.68
CA TRP A 65 -10.81 24.14 -20.27
C TRP A 65 -11.81 23.22 -19.54
N GLU A 66 -13.12 23.49 -19.69
CA GLU A 66 -14.18 22.65 -19.10
C GLU A 66 -14.19 21.23 -19.69
N ALA A 67 -13.88 21.07 -20.99
CA ALA A 67 -13.84 19.76 -21.63
C ALA A 67 -12.70 18.88 -21.10
N ASP A 68 -11.49 19.44 -20.96
CA ASP A 68 -10.36 18.70 -20.39
C ASP A 68 -10.56 18.42 -18.90
N LEU A 69 -11.13 19.37 -18.14
CA LEU A 69 -11.49 19.16 -16.75
C LEU A 69 -12.52 18.03 -16.58
N ALA A 70 -13.56 18.00 -17.42
CA ALA A 70 -14.60 16.97 -17.37
C ALA A 70 -14.12 15.59 -17.87
N ALA A 71 -13.09 15.56 -18.71
CA ALA A 71 -12.49 14.32 -19.21
C ALA A 71 -11.51 13.68 -18.22
N PHE A 72 -11.01 14.45 -17.24
CA PHE A 72 -10.06 13.96 -16.25
C PHE A 72 -10.66 12.88 -15.36
N ILE A 73 -9.93 11.78 -15.24
CA ILE A 73 -10.20 10.71 -14.27
C ILE A 73 -9.05 10.69 -13.29
N ASP A 74 -9.38 10.88 -12.02
CA ASP A 74 -8.41 10.92 -10.95
C ASP A 74 -7.62 9.60 -10.84
N GLY A 75 -6.29 9.71 -10.79
CA GLY A 75 -5.35 8.58 -10.84
C GLY A 75 -5.04 8.02 -12.23
N ASP A 76 -5.68 8.50 -13.31
CA ASP A 76 -5.42 8.07 -14.68
C ASP A 76 -4.73 9.18 -15.50
N GLU A 77 -3.39 9.13 -15.57
CA GLU A 77 -2.59 10.09 -16.33
C GLU A 77 -2.90 10.09 -17.84
N THR A 78 -3.54 9.04 -18.38
CA THR A 78 -3.91 8.99 -19.80
C THR A 78 -5.06 9.94 -20.14
N THR A 79 -5.77 10.44 -19.13
CA THR A 79 -6.84 11.43 -19.28
C THR A 79 -6.34 12.87 -19.21
N LEU A 80 -5.09 13.10 -18.82
CA LEU A 80 -4.52 14.44 -18.65
C LEU A 80 -4.53 15.26 -19.96
N PRO A 81 -4.55 16.59 -19.88
CA PRO A 81 -4.52 17.46 -21.05
C PRO A 81 -3.36 17.16 -22.02
N ASP A 82 -2.20 16.79 -21.50
CA ASP A 82 -0.96 16.47 -22.25
C ASP A 82 -0.69 14.97 -22.44
N ALA A 83 -1.67 14.11 -22.16
CA ALA A 83 -1.51 12.67 -22.29
C ALA A 83 -1.00 12.26 -23.68
N ALA A 84 -0.07 11.30 -23.71
CA ALA A 84 0.54 10.81 -24.93
C ALA A 84 -0.52 10.22 -25.89
N GLY A 85 -0.39 10.51 -27.18
CA GLY A 85 -1.28 9.98 -28.21
C GLY A 85 -2.48 10.87 -28.56
N LYS A 86 -2.63 12.04 -27.93
CA LYS A 86 -3.63 13.04 -28.35
C LYS A 86 -3.25 13.64 -29.71
N ALA A 87 -4.18 13.59 -30.67
CA ALA A 87 -3.98 14.15 -32.01
C ALA A 87 -3.93 15.69 -32.02
N ARG A 88 -4.59 16.32 -31.04
CA ARG A 88 -4.61 17.76 -30.80
C ARG A 88 -4.75 18.02 -29.30
N TYR A 89 -4.14 19.10 -28.85
CA TYR A 89 -4.28 19.60 -27.49
C TYR A 89 -5.30 20.74 -27.47
N ASN A 90 -6.15 20.75 -26.44
CA ASN A 90 -7.17 21.80 -26.25
C ASN A 90 -6.60 23.04 -25.56
N TYR A 91 -5.50 22.88 -24.81
CA TYR A 91 -4.79 24.00 -24.20
C TYR A 91 -3.98 24.79 -25.24
N PHE A 92 -3.80 26.07 -24.98
CA PHE A 92 -2.99 26.97 -25.79
C PHE A 92 -1.49 26.72 -25.59
N GLN A 93 -1.07 26.63 -24.32
CA GLN A 93 0.32 26.35 -23.94
C GLN A 93 0.36 25.55 -22.64
N SER A 94 1.42 24.76 -22.44
CA SER A 94 1.71 24.08 -21.18
C SER A 94 3.13 24.38 -20.71
N THR A 95 3.34 24.27 -19.40
CA THR A 95 4.65 24.46 -18.75
C THR A 95 4.70 23.63 -17.46
N ILE A 96 5.84 23.63 -16.78
CA ILE A 96 6.05 22.90 -15.53
C ILE A 96 6.58 23.87 -14.47
N THR A 97 6.10 23.76 -13.23
CA THR A 97 6.59 24.59 -12.12
C THR A 97 7.99 24.17 -11.68
N ASN A 98 8.80 25.14 -11.27
CA ASN A 98 10.10 24.88 -10.65
C ASN A 98 9.98 24.54 -9.15
N ALA A 99 11.12 24.36 -8.47
CA ALA A 99 11.17 24.02 -7.04
C ALA A 99 10.45 25.02 -6.10
N SER A 100 10.25 26.27 -6.53
CA SER A 100 9.54 27.30 -5.75
C SER A 100 8.07 27.46 -6.18
N GLY A 101 7.58 26.57 -7.05
CA GLY A 101 6.22 26.61 -7.60
C GLY A 101 6.03 27.62 -8.73
N ASN A 102 7.10 28.27 -9.20
CA ASN A 102 7.01 29.31 -10.23
C ASN A 102 6.91 28.70 -11.62
N PHE A 103 6.10 29.30 -12.47
CA PHE A 103 5.96 28.96 -13.88
C PHE A 103 5.88 30.22 -14.75
N GLN A 104 6.12 30.05 -16.05
CA GLN A 104 6.04 31.14 -17.03
C GLN A 104 5.38 30.66 -18.32
N PHE A 105 4.52 31.51 -18.88
CA PHE A 105 4.01 31.42 -20.24
C PHE A 105 4.52 32.61 -21.04
N SER A 106 5.09 32.33 -22.22
CA SER A 106 5.61 33.36 -23.12
C SER A 106 4.82 33.36 -24.42
N GLY A 107 4.38 34.54 -24.85
CA GLY A 107 3.71 34.72 -26.14
C GLY A 107 2.27 34.22 -26.15
N ILE A 108 1.48 34.59 -25.14
CA ILE A 108 0.01 34.48 -25.19
C ILE A 108 -0.48 35.42 -26.27
N ILE A 109 -1.13 34.89 -27.31
CA ILE A 109 -1.63 35.67 -28.46
C ILE A 109 -3.15 35.61 -28.49
N TRP A 110 -3.81 36.75 -28.66
CA TRP A 110 -5.25 36.79 -28.91
C TRP A 110 -5.63 37.86 -29.94
N HIS A 111 -6.82 37.67 -30.51
CA HIS A 111 -7.38 38.54 -31.53
C HIS A 111 -8.67 39.19 -31.02
N THR A 112 -8.76 40.51 -31.21
CA THR A 112 -10.02 41.23 -30.96
C THR A 112 -10.47 41.96 -32.22
N TYR A 113 -11.72 41.73 -32.62
CA TYR A 113 -12.34 42.38 -33.78
C TYR A 113 -12.85 43.79 -33.46
N PHE A 114 -13.15 44.07 -32.20
CA PHE A 114 -13.63 45.38 -31.70
C PHE A 114 -12.97 45.69 -30.36
N SER A 115 -11.72 46.14 -30.37
CA SER A 115 -11.04 46.50 -29.12
C SER A 115 -11.73 47.67 -28.45
N GLN A 116 -12.12 47.50 -27.19
CA GLN A 116 -12.81 48.53 -26.41
C GLN A 116 -11.87 49.68 -26.00
N PHE A 117 -10.56 49.42 -25.90
CA PHE A 117 -9.58 50.36 -25.35
C PHE A 117 -8.37 50.60 -26.27
N GLY A 118 -8.38 50.07 -27.49
CA GLY A 118 -7.31 50.24 -28.47
C GLY A 118 -6.14 49.26 -28.29
N LYS A 119 -5.07 49.47 -29.07
CA LYS A 119 -3.97 48.50 -29.31
C LYS A 119 -3.12 48.12 -28.08
N THR A 120 -3.34 48.71 -26.90
CA THR A 120 -2.49 48.52 -25.71
C THR A 120 -3.25 48.21 -24.43
N ALA A 121 -4.58 48.09 -24.46
CA ALA A 121 -5.40 47.96 -23.24
C ALA A 121 -6.50 46.92 -23.36
N ASP A 122 -6.43 46.07 -24.38
CA ASP A 122 -7.35 44.95 -24.50
C ASP A 122 -6.96 43.83 -23.56
N ARG A 123 -7.96 43.03 -23.16
CA ARG A 123 -7.79 41.95 -22.18
C ARG A 123 -8.29 40.63 -22.75
N CYS A 124 -7.58 39.55 -22.44
CA CYS A 124 -8.08 38.21 -22.63
C CYS A 124 -8.33 37.53 -21.28
N GLU A 125 -9.34 36.67 -21.24
CA GLU A 125 -9.54 35.74 -20.14
C GLU A 125 -8.66 34.53 -20.39
N VAL A 126 -7.93 34.12 -19.34
CA VAL A 126 -7.17 32.87 -19.34
C VAL A 126 -7.67 31.97 -18.22
N PHE A 127 -7.69 30.68 -18.53
CA PHE A 127 -8.09 29.61 -17.62
C PHE A 127 -6.89 28.67 -17.46
N LEU A 128 -6.66 28.22 -16.23
CA LEU A 128 -5.57 27.33 -15.87
C LEU A 128 -6.14 26.00 -15.39
N LEU A 129 -5.51 24.91 -15.83
CA LEU A 129 -5.52 23.64 -15.10
C LEU A 129 -4.11 23.37 -14.60
N VAL A 130 -4.00 22.84 -13.39
CA VAL A 130 -2.72 22.46 -12.78
C VAL A 130 -2.83 21.03 -12.30
N TYR A 131 -1.93 20.17 -12.76
CA TYR A 131 -1.87 18.78 -12.34
C TYR A 131 -0.59 18.48 -11.57
N HIS A 132 -0.73 17.78 -10.45
CA HIS A 132 0.38 17.15 -9.73
C HIS A 132 -0.09 15.82 -9.12
N PRO A 133 0.74 14.75 -9.07
CA PRO A 133 0.35 13.47 -8.50
C PRO A 133 -0.19 13.55 -7.05
N ASP A 134 0.37 14.47 -6.26
CA ASP A 134 -0.05 14.71 -4.86
C ASP A 134 -1.20 15.71 -4.70
N TYR A 135 -1.57 16.49 -5.72
CA TYR A 135 -2.62 17.52 -5.59
C TYR A 135 -3.79 17.29 -6.57
N GLY A 136 -3.73 16.24 -7.38
CA GLY A 136 -4.70 15.97 -8.42
C GLY A 136 -4.73 17.05 -9.49
N LEU A 137 -5.89 17.24 -10.13
CA LEU A 137 -6.13 18.29 -11.12
C LEU A 137 -6.90 19.45 -10.47
N ALA A 138 -6.21 20.57 -10.28
CA ALA A 138 -6.76 21.82 -9.78
C ALA A 138 -7.03 22.82 -10.91
N LYS A 139 -7.86 23.82 -10.61
CA LYS A 139 -8.30 24.84 -11.59
C LYS A 139 -8.36 26.21 -10.91
N ASN A 140 -8.25 27.29 -11.68
CA ASN A 140 -8.63 28.61 -11.17
C ASN A 140 -10.16 28.77 -11.20
N GLU A 141 -10.78 29.11 -10.07
CA GLU A 141 -12.25 29.24 -9.99
C GLU A 141 -12.79 30.42 -10.81
N THR A 142 -11.99 31.47 -10.94
CA THR A 142 -12.31 32.65 -11.75
C THR A 142 -11.26 32.85 -12.83
N PRO A 143 -11.65 33.23 -14.06
CA PRO A 143 -10.69 33.50 -15.12
C PRO A 143 -9.74 34.61 -14.68
N TYR A 144 -8.46 34.46 -15.02
CA TYR A 144 -7.51 35.55 -14.86
C TYR A 144 -7.57 36.45 -16.09
N PHE A 145 -7.41 37.76 -15.86
CA PHE A 145 -7.40 38.73 -16.94
C PHE A 145 -5.96 39.11 -17.28
N VAL A 146 -5.56 38.85 -18.52
CA VAL A 146 -4.27 39.29 -19.07
C VAL A 146 -4.52 40.50 -19.94
N VAL A 147 -3.97 41.65 -19.52
CA VAL A 147 -3.97 42.88 -20.30
C VAL A 147 -2.65 42.97 -21.03
N SER A 148 -2.69 43.28 -22.33
CA SER A 148 -1.51 43.45 -23.17
C SER A 148 -0.50 44.40 -22.52
N ASP A 149 0.76 44.00 -22.46
CA ASP A 149 1.91 44.78 -21.94
C ASP A 149 1.83 45.23 -20.46
N VAL A 150 0.76 44.88 -19.73
CA VAL A 150 0.56 45.30 -18.33
C VAL A 150 0.62 44.11 -17.37
N THR A 151 -0.08 43.02 -17.69
CA THR A 151 -0.09 41.85 -16.80
C THR A 151 1.20 41.06 -16.98
N THR A 152 2.09 41.14 -15.99
CA THR A 152 3.34 40.35 -15.95
C THR A 152 3.29 39.18 -14.97
N GLU A 153 2.30 39.18 -14.07
CA GLU A 153 2.14 38.18 -13.01
C GLU A 153 0.66 37.85 -12.83
N LEU A 154 0.35 36.56 -12.77
CA LEU A 154 -0.96 36.03 -12.46
C LEU A 154 -1.11 35.90 -10.94
N PRO A 155 -2.35 35.96 -10.42
CA PRO A 155 -2.61 35.61 -9.03
C PRO A 155 -2.03 34.22 -8.69
N VAL A 156 -1.59 34.07 -7.44
CA VAL A 156 -1.13 32.77 -6.93
C VAL A 156 -2.28 31.77 -7.00
N LEU A 157 -1.99 30.58 -7.52
CA LEU A 157 -2.92 29.46 -7.50
C LEU A 157 -2.61 28.58 -6.30
N GLU A 158 -3.54 28.52 -5.37
CA GLU A 158 -3.49 27.65 -4.20
C GLU A 158 -4.16 26.32 -4.53
N ILE A 159 -3.48 25.21 -4.27
CA ILE A 159 -3.99 23.86 -4.53
C ILE A 159 -3.85 23.00 -3.27
N GLU A 160 -4.77 22.05 -3.09
CA GLU A 160 -4.87 21.20 -1.90
C GLU A 160 -4.27 19.82 -2.15
N ASP A 161 -3.52 19.29 -1.19
CA ASP A 161 -3.02 17.91 -1.26
C ASP A 161 -4.24 16.98 -1.28
N ILE A 162 -4.24 15.95 -2.12
CA ILE A 162 -5.31 14.95 -2.15
C ILE A 162 -5.09 13.84 -1.13
N TRP A 163 -4.09 13.98 -0.26
CA TRP A 163 -3.71 13.01 0.75
C TRP A 163 -3.76 13.60 2.14
N ASN A 164 -4.03 12.73 3.10
CA ASN A 164 -3.90 12.95 4.52
C ASN A 164 -2.79 12.05 5.06
N GLU A 165 -2.21 12.44 6.19
CA GLU A 165 -1.31 11.59 6.96
C GLU A 165 -1.92 11.25 8.32
N GLY A 166 -1.53 10.11 8.86
CA GLY A 166 -1.92 9.69 10.20
C GLY A 166 -0.92 8.71 10.78
N THR A 167 -0.73 8.72 12.09
CA THR A 167 0.14 7.76 12.77
C THR A 167 -0.71 6.69 13.44
N VAL A 168 -0.37 5.43 13.22
CA VAL A 168 -0.97 4.27 13.90
C VAL A 168 0.10 3.55 14.71
N PHE A 169 -0.31 2.98 15.83
CA PHE A 169 0.57 2.16 16.66
C PHE A 169 -0.20 1.06 17.37
N GLY A 170 0.53 0.10 17.93
CA GLY A 170 -0.06 -0.96 18.72
C GLY A 170 1.01 -1.83 19.37
N LYS A 171 0.57 -2.96 19.93
CA LYS A 171 1.45 -3.88 20.66
C LYS A 171 1.16 -5.33 20.32
N VAL A 172 2.20 -6.15 20.25
CA VAL A 172 2.11 -7.59 20.09
C VAL A 172 2.68 -8.31 21.31
N LEU A 173 1.90 -9.25 21.84
CA LEU A 173 2.31 -10.13 22.94
C LEU A 173 2.38 -11.58 22.48
N ASN A 174 3.22 -12.36 23.15
CA ASN A 174 3.32 -13.79 22.96
C ASN A 174 2.22 -14.50 23.76
N TRP A 175 1.41 -15.34 23.10
CA TRP A 175 0.39 -16.15 23.77
C TRP A 175 0.95 -17.05 24.88
N LYS A 176 2.22 -17.45 24.78
CA LYS A 176 2.88 -18.33 25.76
C LYS A 176 2.82 -17.78 27.18
N ASP A 177 3.14 -16.50 27.36
CA ASP A 177 3.41 -15.91 28.67
C ASP A 177 2.93 -14.46 28.79
N ASN A 178 2.26 -13.94 27.76
CA ASN A 178 1.90 -12.53 27.60
C ASN A 178 3.11 -11.58 27.68
N SER A 179 4.33 -12.08 27.44
CA SER A 179 5.48 -11.21 27.31
C SER A 179 5.38 -10.43 25.99
N PRO A 180 6.03 -9.26 25.92
CA PRO A 180 6.24 -8.62 24.63
C PRO A 180 6.90 -9.54 23.61
N LEU A 181 6.47 -9.47 22.36
CA LEU A 181 7.03 -10.26 21.27
C LEU A 181 7.72 -9.35 20.25
N ALA A 182 9.04 -9.43 20.21
CA ALA A 182 9.88 -8.64 19.32
C ALA A 182 9.97 -9.23 17.91
N ASN A 183 10.37 -8.40 16.93
CA ASN A 183 10.59 -8.79 15.53
C ASN A 183 9.39 -9.47 14.87
N THR A 184 8.18 -9.21 15.35
CA THR A 184 6.95 -9.67 14.70
C THR A 184 6.66 -8.74 13.53
N THR A 185 6.52 -9.30 12.33
CA THR A 185 6.09 -8.54 11.16
C THR A 185 4.65 -8.07 11.34
N VAL A 186 4.43 -6.77 11.12
CA VAL A 186 3.11 -6.14 11.09
C VAL A 186 2.90 -5.57 9.69
N ALA A 187 1.83 -5.97 9.04
CA ALA A 187 1.45 -5.48 7.71
C ALA A 187 0.19 -4.60 7.83
N VAL A 188 0.24 -3.41 7.25
CA VAL A 188 -0.85 -2.43 7.28
C VAL A 188 -1.36 -2.19 5.86
N TYR A 189 -2.67 -2.33 5.66
CA TYR A 189 -3.36 -2.10 4.40
C TYR A 189 -4.21 -0.85 4.54
N VAL A 190 -3.82 0.19 3.80
CA VAL A 190 -4.61 1.42 3.66
C VAL A 190 -5.65 1.19 2.56
N PRO A 191 -6.94 1.48 2.78
CA PRO A 191 -7.95 1.28 1.77
C PRO A 191 -7.73 2.24 0.59
N GLU A 192 -8.08 1.78 -0.61
CA GLU A 192 -8.04 2.57 -1.84
C GLU A 192 -9.35 3.34 -2.05
N GLN A 193 -10.46 2.85 -1.49
CA GLN A 193 -11.79 3.43 -1.60
C GLN A 193 -12.62 3.16 -0.34
N TRP A 194 -13.41 4.15 0.05
CA TRP A 194 -14.43 4.03 1.09
C TRP A 194 -15.44 5.18 0.97
N THR A 195 -16.55 5.06 1.69
CA THR A 195 -17.56 6.10 1.86
C THR A 195 -17.74 6.42 3.33
N TYR A 196 -18.39 7.55 3.60
CA TYR A 196 -18.76 7.94 4.95
C TYR A 196 -20.26 7.76 5.19
N THR A 197 -20.62 7.54 6.45
CA THR A 197 -22.02 7.59 6.88
C THR A 197 -22.54 9.03 6.84
N ALA A 198 -23.86 9.21 6.99
CA ALA A 198 -24.46 10.54 7.09
C ALA A 198 -23.92 11.38 8.26
N GLN A 199 -23.32 10.74 9.26
CA GLN A 199 -22.70 11.38 10.43
C GLN A 199 -21.19 11.62 10.25
N GLY A 200 -20.62 11.33 9.08
CA GLY A 200 -19.20 11.52 8.81
C GLY A 200 -18.28 10.46 9.43
N ALA A 201 -18.81 9.28 9.80
CA ALA A 201 -17.99 8.15 10.21
C ALA A 201 -17.58 7.31 9.00
N VAL A 202 -16.44 6.65 9.04
CA VAL A 202 -16.02 5.71 7.98
C VAL A 202 -16.99 4.52 7.96
N GLN A 203 -17.55 4.21 6.78
CA GLN A 203 -18.46 3.08 6.63
C GLN A 203 -17.68 1.78 6.35
N ASP A 204 -17.57 0.91 7.36
CA ASP A 204 -16.72 -0.30 7.29
C ASP A 204 -17.01 -1.24 6.12
N SER A 205 -18.27 -1.32 5.68
CA SER A 205 -18.68 -2.16 4.55
C SER A 205 -18.28 -1.61 3.17
N SER A 206 -17.85 -0.34 3.09
CA SER A 206 -17.42 0.31 1.85
C SER A 206 -15.91 0.23 1.63
N LEU A 207 -15.14 -0.20 2.63
CA LEU A 207 -13.68 -0.22 2.57
C LEU A 207 -13.20 -1.25 1.55
N VAL A 208 -12.45 -0.78 0.55
CA VAL A 208 -11.79 -1.60 -0.46
C VAL A 208 -10.29 -1.55 -0.23
N PHE A 209 -9.68 -2.71 0.05
CA PHE A 209 -8.25 -2.82 0.35
C PHE A 209 -7.43 -3.37 -0.82
N PRO A 210 -6.16 -2.92 -0.96
CA PRO A 210 -5.23 -3.46 -1.94
C PRO A 210 -4.92 -4.93 -1.66
N LYS A 211 -4.43 -5.65 -2.67
CA LYS A 211 -4.01 -7.07 -2.53
C LYS A 211 -2.73 -7.22 -1.68
N ARG A 212 -1.87 -6.20 -1.66
CA ARG A 212 -0.60 -6.19 -0.94
C ARG A 212 -0.65 -5.14 0.16
N ALA A 213 0.07 -5.40 1.24
CA ALA A 213 0.22 -4.43 2.30
C ALA A 213 0.77 -3.12 1.76
N THR A 214 0.17 -2.00 2.16
CA THR A 214 0.64 -0.66 1.81
C THR A 214 1.94 -0.34 2.57
N TYR A 215 2.01 -0.78 3.82
CA TYR A 215 3.18 -0.62 4.68
C TYR A 215 3.47 -1.91 5.45
N THR A 216 4.74 -2.09 5.82
CA THR A 216 5.19 -3.17 6.70
C THR A 216 6.17 -2.63 7.72
N THR A 217 6.10 -3.12 8.96
CA THR A 217 7.05 -2.83 10.03
C THR A 217 7.29 -4.07 10.88
N THR A 218 8.18 -3.98 11.87
CA THR A 218 8.40 -5.03 12.86
C THR A 218 8.27 -4.46 14.27
N THR A 219 7.83 -5.28 15.22
CA THR A 219 7.79 -4.89 16.64
C THR A 219 9.18 -4.73 17.26
N ASP A 220 9.31 -3.80 18.18
CA ASP A 220 10.52 -3.58 18.99
C ASP A 220 10.67 -4.63 20.12
N ALA A 221 11.71 -4.49 20.95
CA ALA A 221 11.97 -5.38 22.09
C ALA A 221 10.85 -5.39 23.14
N GLN A 222 10.01 -4.35 23.18
CA GLN A 222 8.86 -4.18 24.04
C GLN A 222 7.56 -4.54 23.32
N GLY A 223 7.64 -5.16 22.14
CA GLY A 223 6.50 -5.63 21.36
C GLY A 223 5.69 -4.51 20.72
N ASN A 224 6.15 -3.25 20.81
CA ASN A 224 5.43 -2.11 20.24
C ASN A 224 5.80 -1.93 18.78
N TRP A 225 4.88 -1.37 18.01
CA TRP A 225 5.11 -0.97 16.63
C TRP A 225 4.40 0.36 16.36
N SER A 226 4.94 1.16 15.45
CA SER A 226 4.32 2.42 15.00
C SER A 226 4.68 2.70 13.54
N LEU A 227 3.73 3.29 12.81
CA LEU A 227 3.88 3.68 11.40
C LEU A 227 3.11 4.97 11.14
N THR A 228 3.70 5.88 10.38
CA THR A 228 2.96 6.97 9.71
C THR A 228 2.48 6.46 8.36
N ILE A 229 1.18 6.58 8.13
CA ILE A 229 0.52 6.18 6.89
C ILE A 229 0.05 7.43 6.13
N ARG A 230 0.00 7.32 4.81
CA ARG A 230 -0.62 8.30 3.92
C ARG A 230 -1.87 7.67 3.30
N TYR A 231 -2.97 8.40 3.27
CA TYR A 231 -4.25 7.93 2.73
C TYR A 231 -5.01 9.04 2.02
N LYS A 232 -5.75 8.68 0.98
CA LYS A 232 -6.39 9.67 0.10
C LYS A 232 -7.54 10.41 0.79
N LYS A 233 -7.75 11.67 0.44
CA LYS A 233 -8.98 12.42 0.75
C LYS A 233 -10.09 11.91 -0.17
N MET A 234 -11.11 11.27 0.40
CA MET A 234 -12.22 10.76 -0.40
C MET A 234 -13.20 11.88 -0.81
N PRO A 235 -13.56 11.99 -2.10
CA PRO A 235 -14.43 13.05 -2.60
C PRO A 235 -15.88 12.92 -2.10
N GLY A 236 -16.62 14.03 -2.11
CA GLY A 236 -18.07 14.05 -1.83
C GLY A 236 -18.47 14.42 -0.39
N HIS A 237 -17.51 14.70 0.47
CA HIS A 237 -17.74 15.28 1.79
C HIS A 237 -16.86 16.52 1.97
N SER A 238 -17.27 17.45 2.85
CA SER A 238 -16.42 18.59 3.21
C SER A 238 -15.08 18.09 3.78
N ASP A 239 -14.03 18.90 3.63
CA ASP A 239 -12.65 18.63 4.10
C ASP A 239 -12.55 18.30 5.60
N THR A 240 -13.65 18.40 6.34
CA THR A 240 -13.78 18.07 7.75
C THR A 240 -13.82 16.57 8.05
N VAL A 241 -14.06 15.70 7.06
CA VAL A 241 -14.27 14.27 7.32
C VAL A 241 -12.97 13.45 7.20
N ASN A 242 -11.84 14.04 6.77
CA ASN A 242 -10.47 13.52 6.63
C ASN A 242 -10.09 12.33 7.53
N LYS A 243 -10.65 11.16 7.26
CA LYS A 243 -10.56 9.98 8.11
C LYS A 243 -10.53 8.71 7.29
N THR A 244 -9.86 7.71 7.83
CA THR A 244 -9.85 6.36 7.28
C THR A 244 -9.80 5.31 8.39
N LYS A 245 -9.81 4.04 8.00
CA LYS A 245 -9.46 2.91 8.86
C LYS A 245 -8.53 1.98 8.07
N VAL A 246 -7.65 1.28 8.76
CA VAL A 246 -6.71 0.34 8.12
C VAL A 246 -6.93 -1.08 8.60
N LEU A 247 -6.60 -2.05 7.75
CA LEU A 247 -6.45 -3.44 8.18
C LEU A 247 -5.01 -3.68 8.61
N ILE A 248 -4.86 -4.36 9.73
CA ILE A 248 -3.57 -4.73 10.32
C ILE A 248 -3.52 -6.25 10.41
N THR A 249 -2.48 -6.86 9.85
CA THR A 249 -2.24 -8.31 9.94
C THR A 249 -0.83 -8.62 10.45
N TRP A 250 -0.62 -9.85 10.91
CA TRP A 250 0.65 -10.34 11.46
C TRP A 250 1.14 -11.54 10.65
N PRO A 251 1.61 -11.33 9.41
CA PRO A 251 2.02 -12.43 8.55
C PRO A 251 3.20 -13.18 9.14
N GLY A 252 3.11 -14.51 9.15
CA GLY A 252 4.13 -15.39 9.72
C GLY A 252 3.70 -16.85 9.62
N GLU A 253 4.50 -17.68 8.95
CA GLU A 253 4.05 -19.02 8.60
C GLU A 253 3.76 -19.94 9.80
N ASP A 254 4.46 -19.70 10.92
CA ASP A 254 4.37 -20.52 12.14
C ASP A 254 3.46 -19.89 13.22
N TRP A 255 2.92 -18.71 12.95
CA TRP A 255 2.18 -17.89 13.90
C TRP A 255 0.74 -17.67 13.42
N ARG A 256 -0.16 -17.43 14.37
CA ARG A 256 -1.56 -17.08 14.12
C ARG A 256 -2.04 -16.13 15.21
N ALA A 257 -2.93 -15.20 14.88
CA ALA A 257 -3.54 -14.33 15.87
C ALA A 257 -4.78 -14.98 16.52
N GLU A 258 -5.44 -15.92 15.85
CA GLU A 258 -6.57 -16.68 16.40
C GLU A 258 -6.51 -18.14 15.99
N ASP A 259 -7.21 -19.01 16.72
CA ASP A 259 -7.42 -20.41 16.34
C ASP A 259 -8.73 -20.53 15.54
N PRO A 260 -8.70 -20.93 14.25
CA PRO A 260 -9.90 -21.03 13.44
C PRO A 260 -10.91 -22.07 13.95
N GLY A 261 -10.47 -23.06 14.72
CA GLY A 261 -11.30 -24.14 15.25
C GLY A 261 -11.79 -23.93 16.68
N ALA A 262 -11.41 -22.84 17.36
CA ALA A 262 -11.72 -22.63 18.78
C ALA A 262 -12.36 -21.27 19.08
N GLY A 263 -13.03 -21.18 20.22
CA GLY A 263 -13.77 -19.99 20.66
C GLY A 263 -15.28 -20.10 20.43
N SER A 264 -16.02 -19.11 20.91
CA SER A 264 -17.47 -18.97 20.67
C SER A 264 -17.80 -17.48 20.49
N PRO A 265 -17.93 -16.98 19.25
CA PRO A 265 -17.90 -17.72 17.98
C PRO A 265 -16.51 -18.30 17.61
N LEU A 266 -16.44 -19.21 16.63
CA LEU A 266 -15.16 -19.75 16.15
C LEU A 266 -14.19 -18.64 15.71
N GLY A 267 -12.90 -18.79 15.99
CA GLY A 267 -11.89 -17.77 15.69
C GLY A 267 -11.77 -16.68 16.75
N THR A 268 -12.13 -16.93 18.01
CA THR A 268 -12.12 -15.90 19.08
C THR A 268 -11.46 -16.34 20.38
N SER A 269 -10.73 -17.45 20.36
CA SER A 269 -10.18 -18.08 21.58
C SER A 269 -8.94 -17.37 22.16
N ILE A 270 -8.26 -16.53 21.38
CA ILE A 270 -6.99 -15.90 21.76
C ILE A 270 -7.18 -14.42 22.12
N ASN A 271 -7.81 -13.65 21.23
CA ASN A 271 -8.00 -12.20 21.32
C ASN A 271 -9.46 -11.81 21.57
N GLY A 272 -10.35 -12.77 21.85
CA GLY A 272 -11.73 -12.48 22.27
C GLY A 272 -12.56 -11.74 21.21
N GLY A 273 -12.24 -11.92 19.92
CA GLY A 273 -12.96 -11.29 18.80
C GLY A 273 -12.48 -9.89 18.42
N ILE A 274 -11.39 -9.39 19.01
CA ILE A 274 -10.71 -8.17 18.53
C ILE A 274 -10.15 -8.38 17.12
N VAL A 275 -9.71 -9.60 16.83
CA VAL A 275 -9.19 -10.03 15.52
C VAL A 275 -10.27 -10.83 14.79
N SER A 276 -10.33 -10.66 13.47
CA SER A 276 -11.26 -11.35 12.57
C SER A 276 -10.51 -12.14 11.51
N GLY A 277 -11.14 -13.19 10.97
CA GLY A 277 -10.54 -14.11 9.99
C GLY A 277 -11.49 -14.49 8.85
N ASP A 278 -12.52 -13.68 8.66
CA ASP A 278 -13.62 -13.88 7.71
C ASP A 278 -13.35 -13.30 6.31
N ARG A 279 -12.17 -12.69 6.10
CA ARG A 279 -11.76 -12.10 4.81
C ARG A 279 -10.49 -12.77 4.28
N ASP A 280 -10.41 -12.90 2.96
CA ASP A 280 -9.19 -13.29 2.23
C ASP A 280 -8.43 -12.01 1.89
N ILE A 281 -7.47 -11.65 2.73
CA ILE A 281 -6.76 -10.35 2.66
C ILE A 281 -5.78 -10.36 1.49
N ASN A 282 -5.03 -11.46 1.35
CA ASN A 282 -4.00 -11.59 0.34
C ASN A 282 -4.52 -12.08 -1.02
N LYS A 283 -5.83 -12.38 -1.13
CA LYS A 283 -6.55 -12.81 -2.34
C LYS A 283 -5.96 -14.10 -2.95
N ASN A 284 -5.70 -15.11 -2.11
CA ASN A 284 -5.23 -16.43 -2.53
C ASN A 284 -6.33 -17.51 -2.60
N GLY A 285 -7.58 -17.16 -2.26
CA GLY A 285 -8.74 -18.02 -2.30
C GLY A 285 -9.07 -18.72 -0.98
N ARG A 286 -8.41 -18.37 0.13
CA ARG A 286 -8.67 -18.92 1.46
C ARG A 286 -8.68 -17.80 2.51
N THR A 287 -9.55 -17.90 3.50
CA THR A 287 -9.54 -17.00 4.66
C THR A 287 -8.78 -17.62 5.85
N ALA A 288 -8.55 -16.84 6.90
CA ALA A 288 -7.95 -17.37 8.12
C ALA A 288 -8.81 -18.43 8.82
N LEU A 289 -10.14 -18.28 8.80
CA LEU A 289 -11.08 -19.31 9.26
C LEU A 289 -10.99 -20.62 8.44
N GLN A 290 -10.45 -20.56 7.23
CA GLN A 290 -10.19 -21.72 6.37
C GLN A 290 -8.72 -22.20 6.47
N GLY A 291 -7.95 -21.70 7.43
CA GLY A 291 -6.58 -22.12 7.73
C GLY A 291 -5.48 -21.27 7.07
N ASP A 292 -5.79 -20.15 6.41
CA ASP A 292 -4.75 -19.19 6.00
C ASP A 292 -4.42 -18.22 7.14
N ASN A 293 -3.51 -18.63 8.01
CA ASN A 293 -3.18 -17.84 9.21
C ASN A 293 -2.57 -16.46 8.93
N ASN A 294 -2.20 -16.13 7.69
CA ASN A 294 -1.73 -14.77 7.33
C ASN A 294 -2.87 -13.75 7.21
N ASP A 295 -4.11 -14.21 7.14
CA ASP A 295 -5.29 -13.38 6.88
C ASP A 295 -6.06 -13.00 8.15
N TRP A 296 -5.53 -13.36 9.33
CA TRP A 296 -6.03 -12.79 10.57
C TRP A 296 -5.79 -11.29 10.60
N TYR A 297 -6.84 -10.52 10.83
CA TYR A 297 -6.79 -9.06 10.74
C TYR A 297 -7.48 -8.36 11.90
N LEU A 298 -7.01 -7.15 12.20
CA LEU A 298 -7.70 -6.16 13.02
C LEU A 298 -8.05 -4.96 12.14
N LEU A 299 -9.28 -4.49 12.24
CA LEU A 299 -9.69 -3.21 11.64
C LEU A 299 -9.48 -2.10 12.67
N SER A 300 -8.68 -1.09 12.33
CA SER A 300 -8.33 -0.03 13.26
C SER A 300 -9.55 0.83 13.67
N PRO A 301 -9.45 1.57 14.78
CA PRO A 301 -10.27 2.77 14.99
C PRO A 301 -10.09 3.78 13.85
N GLU A 302 -10.94 4.80 13.81
CA GLU A 302 -10.82 5.89 12.83
C GLU A 302 -9.51 6.66 13.01
N ILE A 303 -8.79 6.83 11.91
CA ILE A 303 -7.55 7.60 11.82
C ILE A 303 -7.91 8.90 11.15
N SER A 304 -7.75 10.01 11.87
CA SER A 304 -8.01 11.35 11.35
C SER A 304 -6.71 12.00 10.87
N ALA A 305 -6.80 12.98 9.97
CA ALA A 305 -5.69 13.84 9.60
C ALA A 305 -5.36 14.75 10.78
N SER A 306 -4.61 14.24 11.74
CA SER A 306 -4.20 14.95 12.95
C SER A 306 -2.89 14.38 13.47
N ASP A 307 -2.15 15.19 14.22
CA ASP A 307 -0.89 14.77 14.85
C ASP A 307 -1.07 13.74 15.98
N ASN A 308 -2.31 13.38 16.32
CA ASN A 308 -2.60 12.42 17.38
C ASN A 308 -2.46 10.99 16.86
N PRO A 309 -1.49 10.20 17.38
CA PRO A 309 -1.37 8.81 17.00
C PRO A 309 -2.58 7.99 17.46
N VAL A 310 -3.02 7.05 16.63
CA VAL A 310 -4.13 6.15 16.93
C VAL A 310 -3.61 4.83 17.46
N ASP A 311 -4.02 4.50 18.69
CA ASP A 311 -3.77 3.19 19.29
C ASP A 311 -4.73 2.15 18.71
N THR A 312 -4.19 1.11 18.11
CA THR A 312 -4.94 -0.02 17.55
C THR A 312 -5.17 -1.12 18.58
N GLY A 313 -4.53 -1.01 19.74
CA GLY A 313 -4.63 -1.94 20.86
C GLY A 313 -3.50 -2.95 20.92
N THR A 314 -3.71 -3.96 21.76
CA THR A 314 -2.77 -5.07 21.97
C THR A 314 -3.34 -6.34 21.36
N VAL A 315 -2.52 -7.04 20.59
CA VAL A 315 -2.86 -8.35 20.01
C VAL A 315 -1.90 -9.41 20.51
N ILE A 316 -2.46 -10.55 20.89
CA ILE A 316 -1.72 -11.74 21.31
C ILE A 316 -1.59 -12.64 20.09
N ILE A 317 -0.38 -13.08 19.75
CA ILE A 317 -0.17 -14.08 18.71
C ILE A 317 0.37 -15.39 19.28
N GLN A 318 -0.11 -16.50 18.72
CA GLN A 318 0.24 -17.84 19.12
C GLN A 318 1.07 -18.51 18.04
N ARG A 319 2.19 -19.12 18.45
CA ARG A 319 2.88 -20.08 17.60
C ARG A 319 2.08 -21.37 17.56
N TRP A 320 1.61 -21.75 16.38
CA TRP A 320 0.77 -22.93 16.19
C TRP A 320 1.51 -24.05 15.44
N ARG A 321 2.58 -23.69 14.71
CA ARG A 321 3.46 -24.65 14.03
C ARG A 321 4.86 -24.53 14.59
N PHE A 322 5.46 -25.68 14.85
CA PHE A 322 6.75 -25.85 15.50
C PHE A 322 7.66 -26.67 14.62
N ARG A 323 8.96 -26.41 14.73
CA ARG A 323 9.98 -27.04 13.89
C ARG A 323 11.24 -27.32 14.69
N ALA A 324 11.93 -28.42 14.40
CA ALA A 324 13.26 -28.70 14.91
C ALA A 324 14.07 -29.48 13.87
N VAL A 325 15.39 -29.31 13.88
CA VAL A 325 16.28 -30.11 13.03
C VAL A 325 16.80 -31.27 13.87
N VAL A 326 16.63 -32.49 13.37
CA VAL A 326 17.00 -33.71 14.11
C VAL A 326 18.00 -34.53 13.33
N SER A 327 19.16 -34.76 13.93
CA SER A 327 20.24 -35.55 13.35
C SER A 327 20.92 -36.38 14.44
N GLY A 328 21.83 -37.27 14.05
CA GLY A 328 22.56 -38.03 15.04
C GLY A 328 23.50 -39.07 14.48
N ARG A 329 23.91 -39.98 15.37
CA ARG A 329 24.78 -41.10 15.07
C ARG A 329 24.37 -42.36 15.83
N VAL A 330 24.44 -43.50 15.17
CA VAL A 330 24.34 -44.84 15.77
C VAL A 330 25.76 -45.34 16.04
N VAL A 331 26.04 -45.76 17.27
CA VAL A 331 27.35 -46.24 17.70
C VAL A 331 27.26 -47.57 18.44
N ASN A 332 28.30 -48.38 18.32
CA ASN A 332 28.48 -49.58 19.12
C ASN A 332 28.69 -49.19 20.59
N ASN A 333 27.92 -49.79 21.49
CA ASN A 333 27.91 -49.44 22.91
C ASN A 333 29.27 -49.71 23.59
N SER A 334 29.98 -50.75 23.15
CA SER A 334 31.24 -51.18 23.76
C SER A 334 32.46 -50.49 23.16
N THR A 335 32.46 -50.24 21.85
CA THR A 335 33.65 -49.70 21.14
C THR A 335 33.52 -48.23 20.77
N GLY A 336 32.31 -47.66 20.79
CA GLY A 336 32.04 -46.31 20.30
C GLY A 336 32.10 -46.17 18.77
N ALA A 337 32.41 -47.25 18.03
CA ALA A 337 32.49 -47.23 16.57
C ALA A 337 31.11 -46.97 15.95
N GLY A 338 31.07 -46.18 14.87
CA GLY A 338 29.83 -45.92 14.14
C GLY A 338 29.23 -47.17 13.50
N LEU A 339 27.90 -47.26 13.46
CA LEU A 339 27.15 -48.38 12.88
C LEU A 339 26.23 -47.87 11.76
N SER A 340 26.62 -48.12 10.51
CA SER A 340 25.79 -47.83 9.33
C SER A 340 24.82 -48.98 9.01
N GLY A 341 23.76 -48.66 8.27
CA GLY A 341 22.71 -49.60 7.88
C GLY A 341 21.59 -49.76 8.92
N ALA A 342 21.63 -49.03 10.04
CA ALA A 342 20.53 -49.03 11.01
C ALA A 342 19.38 -48.20 10.44
N GLN A 343 18.17 -48.75 10.43
CA GLN A 343 16.96 -48.01 10.14
C GLN A 343 16.46 -47.34 11.41
N ILE A 344 16.26 -46.02 11.35
CA ILE A 344 15.75 -45.22 12.46
C ILE A 344 14.42 -44.60 12.02
N THR A 345 13.40 -44.82 12.83
CA THR A 345 12.07 -44.24 12.66
C THR A 345 11.75 -43.35 13.84
N LEU A 346 11.39 -42.09 13.57
CA LEU A 346 10.93 -41.10 14.54
C LEU A 346 9.45 -40.83 14.27
N THR A 347 8.59 -40.97 15.28
CA THR A 347 7.16 -40.67 15.17
C THR A 347 6.78 -39.48 16.06
N VAL A 348 6.14 -38.47 15.47
CA VAL A 348 5.74 -37.21 16.12
C VAL A 348 4.29 -36.87 15.77
N PRO A 349 3.37 -36.71 16.74
CA PRO A 349 3.55 -37.00 18.15
C PRO A 349 3.72 -38.52 18.41
N SER A 350 4.13 -38.90 19.61
CA SER A 350 4.12 -40.31 20.07
C SER A 350 2.76 -40.97 19.80
N GLY A 351 2.76 -42.15 19.20
CA GLY A 351 1.57 -42.86 18.73
C GLY A 351 0.81 -42.22 17.55
N GLY A 352 1.34 -41.14 16.98
CA GLY A 352 0.75 -40.39 15.86
C GLY A 352 1.04 -41.00 14.47
N SER A 353 0.51 -40.36 13.44
CA SER A 353 0.66 -40.80 12.04
C SER A 353 1.89 -40.23 11.32
N ASN A 354 2.49 -39.15 11.82
CA ASN A 354 3.66 -38.57 11.15
C ASN A 354 4.91 -39.33 11.61
N SER A 355 5.44 -40.13 10.69
CA SER A 355 6.60 -40.96 10.93
C SER A 355 7.68 -40.65 9.89
N TYR A 356 8.89 -40.42 10.38
CA TYR A 356 10.06 -40.09 9.60
C TYR A 356 11.02 -41.27 9.69
N THR A 357 11.49 -41.78 8.56
CA THR A 357 12.40 -42.93 8.53
C THR A 357 13.67 -42.59 7.77
N VAL A 358 14.82 -42.85 8.38
CA VAL A 358 16.15 -42.66 7.80
C VAL A 358 17.00 -43.90 8.02
N THR A 359 18.08 -44.04 7.25
CA THR A 359 19.07 -45.10 7.45
C THR A 359 20.41 -44.46 7.82
N SER A 360 21.09 -45.01 8.82
CA SER A 360 22.44 -44.53 9.18
C SER A 360 23.44 -44.88 8.08
N GLN A 361 24.35 -43.96 7.76
CA GLN A 361 25.29 -44.05 6.66
C GLN A 361 26.67 -43.49 7.03
N PRO A 362 27.72 -43.87 6.28
CA PRO A 362 29.02 -43.22 6.37
C PRO A 362 28.93 -41.73 6.00
N ARG A 363 29.73 -40.89 6.66
CA ARG A 363 29.87 -39.46 6.38
C ARG A 363 31.33 -39.05 6.46
N GLU A 364 31.77 -38.25 5.48
CA GLU A 364 33.08 -37.59 5.54
C GLU A 364 33.10 -36.54 6.65
N THR A 365 34.10 -36.62 7.52
CA THR A 365 34.37 -35.68 8.61
C THR A 365 35.77 -35.08 8.46
N GLN A 366 36.13 -34.14 9.34
CA GLN A 366 37.49 -33.60 9.37
C GLN A 366 38.55 -34.66 9.72
N ALA A 367 38.14 -35.76 10.39
CA ALA A 367 39.02 -36.88 10.74
C ALA A 367 39.01 -38.01 9.69
N GLY A 368 38.27 -37.85 8.59
CA GLY A 368 38.06 -38.85 7.54
C GLY A 368 36.64 -39.44 7.55
N LEU A 369 36.47 -40.53 6.83
CA LEU A 369 35.19 -41.23 6.71
C LEU A 369 34.79 -41.88 8.04
N GLU A 370 33.65 -41.48 8.59
CA GLU A 370 33.10 -42.04 9.82
C GLU A 370 31.71 -42.64 9.60
N GLU A 371 31.46 -43.81 10.17
CA GLU A 371 30.21 -44.56 10.03
C GLU A 371 29.09 -44.08 10.95
N GLY A 372 27.85 -44.41 10.60
CA GLY A 372 26.69 -44.41 11.48
C GLY A 372 25.90 -43.11 11.60
N PHE A 373 26.12 -42.12 10.74
CA PHE A 373 25.38 -40.85 10.80
C PHE A 373 23.98 -40.95 10.19
N PHE A 374 23.02 -40.23 10.76
CA PHE A 374 21.68 -40.06 10.17
C PHE A 374 21.20 -38.61 10.32
N ASN A 375 20.28 -38.20 9.45
CA ASN A 375 19.70 -36.88 9.47
C ASN A 375 18.25 -36.94 8.99
N PHE A 376 17.31 -36.57 9.87
CA PHE A 376 15.90 -36.42 9.50
C PHE A 376 15.61 -35.09 8.78
N GLY A 377 16.53 -34.14 8.87
CA GLY A 377 16.28 -32.77 8.44
C GLY A 377 15.32 -32.09 9.41
N GLU A 378 14.40 -31.31 8.86
CA GLU A 378 13.39 -30.58 9.63
C GLU A 378 12.20 -31.47 9.96
N ILE A 379 11.90 -31.56 11.25
CA ILE A 379 10.70 -32.17 11.80
C ILE A 379 9.72 -31.05 12.12
N VAL A 380 8.47 -31.18 11.67
CA VAL A 380 7.41 -30.18 11.83
C VAL A 380 6.23 -30.80 12.55
N TRP A 381 5.67 -30.09 13.51
CA TRP A 381 4.44 -30.48 14.21
C TRP A 381 3.59 -29.27 14.53
N GLU A 382 2.32 -29.51 14.80
CA GLU A 382 1.34 -28.48 15.14
C GLU A 382 1.00 -28.50 16.63
N ILE A 383 0.40 -27.42 17.13
CA ILE A 383 -0.06 -27.34 18.51
C ILE A 383 -1.13 -28.38 18.84
N SER A 384 -1.91 -28.79 17.83
CA SER A 384 -2.91 -29.87 17.90
C SER A 384 -2.27 -31.25 18.15
N ASP A 385 -1.00 -31.45 17.80
CA ASP A 385 -0.24 -32.68 18.07
C ASP A 385 0.18 -32.79 19.54
N ILE A 386 0.05 -31.72 20.33
CA ILE A 386 0.50 -31.66 21.72
C ILE A 386 -0.71 -31.86 22.66
N SER A 387 -0.81 -33.06 23.23
CA SER A 387 -1.90 -33.44 24.13
C SER A 387 -1.81 -32.83 25.54
N ILE A 388 -0.61 -32.47 25.99
CA ILE A 388 -0.37 -31.87 27.31
C ILE A 388 -0.50 -30.35 27.20
N SER A 389 -1.51 -29.76 27.82
CA SER A 389 -1.80 -28.31 27.71
C SER A 389 -0.64 -27.42 28.17
N ALA A 390 0.14 -27.84 29.18
CA ALA A 390 1.32 -27.10 29.62
C ALA A 390 2.43 -27.07 28.54
N ASP A 391 2.55 -28.15 27.78
CA ASP A 391 3.57 -28.31 26.75
C ASP A 391 3.21 -27.52 25.47
N GLN A 392 1.91 -27.32 25.18
CA GLN A 392 1.43 -26.47 24.07
C GLN A 392 2.03 -25.06 24.09
N LYS A 393 2.24 -24.49 25.29
CA LYS A 393 2.86 -23.17 25.49
C LYS A 393 4.33 -23.14 25.07
N THR A 394 5.02 -24.27 25.16
CA THR A 394 6.45 -24.39 24.83
C THR A 394 6.70 -25.04 23.47
N GLY A 395 5.67 -25.61 22.84
CA GLY A 395 5.80 -26.41 21.63
C GLY A 395 6.42 -27.77 21.87
N LYS A 396 6.57 -28.22 23.12
CA LYS A 396 7.15 -29.53 23.42
C LYS A 396 6.22 -30.64 22.94
N VAL A 397 6.74 -31.55 22.13
CA VAL A 397 5.94 -32.65 21.56
C VAL A 397 6.51 -34.01 21.99
N PRO A 398 5.69 -34.95 22.49
CA PRO A 398 6.16 -36.31 22.76
C PRO A 398 6.53 -37.01 21.46
N CYS A 399 7.55 -37.86 21.48
CA CYS A 399 8.00 -38.58 20.30
C CYS A 399 8.40 -40.02 20.61
N ASP A 400 8.16 -40.91 19.66
CA ASP A 400 8.59 -42.30 19.74
C ASP A 400 9.72 -42.58 18.78
N TRP A 401 10.60 -43.47 19.19
CA TRP A 401 11.76 -43.87 18.42
C TRP A 401 11.78 -45.38 18.23
N GLN A 402 11.89 -45.82 16.99
CA GLN A 402 12.11 -47.22 16.64
C GLN A 402 13.43 -47.35 15.91
N PHE A 403 14.17 -48.38 16.26
CA PHE A 403 15.50 -48.64 15.73
C PHE A 403 15.59 -50.11 15.32
N VAL A 404 16.02 -50.36 14.08
CA VAL A 404 16.19 -51.70 13.56
C VAL A 404 17.59 -51.82 12.96
N LEU A 405 18.41 -52.67 13.58
CA LEU A 405 19.71 -53.09 13.06
C LEU A 405 19.86 -54.59 13.30
N ALA A 406 20.01 -55.36 12.23
CA ALA A 406 20.03 -56.81 12.32
C ALA A 406 21.19 -57.31 13.20
N GLY A 407 20.88 -58.16 14.18
CA GLY A 407 21.87 -58.71 15.11
C GLY A 407 22.37 -57.72 16.15
N TYR A 408 21.61 -56.67 16.46
CA TYR A 408 21.90 -55.71 17.53
C TYR A 408 20.65 -55.43 18.38
N ILE A 409 20.85 -55.28 19.68
CA ILE A 409 19.91 -54.71 20.65
C ILE A 409 20.25 -53.23 20.85
N THR A 410 19.24 -52.36 20.78
CA THR A 410 19.41 -50.91 20.89
C THR A 410 19.13 -50.38 22.29
N PHE A 411 20.07 -49.57 22.80
CA PHE A 411 19.94 -48.77 24.01
C PHE A 411 19.75 -47.32 23.58
N THR A 412 18.51 -46.85 23.61
CA THR A 412 18.18 -45.52 23.12
C THR A 412 18.61 -44.44 24.12
N GLY A 413 19.45 -43.51 23.67
CA GLY A 413 19.69 -42.21 24.31
C GLY A 413 18.81 -41.11 23.72
N ALA A 414 17.82 -41.47 22.90
CA ALA A 414 16.95 -40.51 22.24
C ALA A 414 15.97 -39.87 23.25
N PRO A 415 15.70 -38.57 23.13
CA PRO A 415 14.78 -37.89 24.03
C PRO A 415 13.34 -38.40 23.81
N SER A 416 12.55 -38.44 24.88
CA SER A 416 11.11 -38.78 24.80
C SER A 416 10.25 -37.63 24.27
N SER A 417 10.84 -36.46 24.04
CA SER A 417 10.15 -35.29 23.48
C SER A 417 11.10 -34.41 22.67
N LEU A 418 10.57 -33.71 21.67
CA LEU A 418 11.28 -32.66 20.95
C LEU A 418 10.84 -31.27 21.43
N MET A 419 11.76 -30.31 21.31
CA MET A 419 11.52 -28.89 21.56
C MET A 419 11.73 -28.11 20.25
N PRO A 420 10.95 -27.04 20.01
CA PRO A 420 11.10 -26.23 18.81
C PRO A 420 12.42 -25.44 18.79
N ASP A 421 12.82 -25.02 17.60
CA ASP A 421 14.00 -24.16 17.33
C ASP A 421 15.33 -24.74 17.82
N GLN A 422 15.40 -26.07 17.95
CA GLN A 422 16.61 -26.77 18.37
C GLN A 422 17.20 -27.59 17.22
N ASN A 423 18.53 -27.59 17.17
CA ASN A 423 19.30 -28.54 16.38
C ASN A 423 19.69 -29.72 17.29
N THR A 424 18.84 -30.74 17.31
CA THR A 424 19.01 -31.90 18.19
C THR A 424 19.97 -32.88 17.54
N PHE A 425 21.06 -33.19 18.23
CA PHE A 425 22.00 -34.25 17.85
C PHE A 425 21.89 -35.43 18.81
N ILE A 426 21.54 -36.61 18.29
CA ILE A 426 21.22 -37.80 19.09
C ILE A 426 22.30 -38.87 18.91
N VAL A 427 22.74 -39.49 20.01
CA VAL A 427 23.61 -40.65 19.97
C VAL A 427 22.82 -41.89 20.40
N ILE A 428 22.62 -42.81 19.47
CA ILE A 428 21.96 -44.09 19.73
C ILE A 428 23.05 -45.13 19.94
N ARG A 429 22.95 -45.89 21.03
CA ARG A 429 23.92 -46.95 21.33
C ARG A 429 23.30 -48.30 21.00
N ALA A 430 24.06 -49.19 20.36
CA ALA A 430 23.60 -50.54 20.05
C ALA A 430 24.69 -51.56 20.43
N ALA A 431 24.30 -52.74 20.90
CA ALA A 431 25.20 -53.85 21.17
C ALA A 431 24.72 -55.11 20.43
N PRO A 432 25.63 -56.01 20.00
CA PRO A 432 25.25 -57.27 19.37
C PRO A 432 24.32 -58.16 20.22
#